data_AF-A0A968Z1T3-F1
#
_entry.id   AF-A0A968Z1T3-F1
#
_cell.length_a   1.000
_cell.length_b   1.000
_cell.length_c   1.000
_cell.angle_alpha   90.00
_cell.angle_beta   90.00
_cell.angle_gamma   90.00
#
_symmetry.space_group_name_H-M   'P 1'
#
loop_
_entity.id
_entity.type
_entity.pdbx_description
1 polymer ?
#
loop_
_entity_poly.entity_id
_entity_poly.type
_entity_poly.pdbx_seq_one_letter_code
_entity_poly.pdbx_strand_id
1 'polypeptide(L)'
;MVLLLFRQLGGALVFYTTIPLPQHWPLEFSRIARWAPWVGLLIGGLVFGVNAGLQLLPLSPLVRAVLVTAFWLCLTGGLHLDGVMDTADGLAVPDPERRLSVMSDSRSGAFGVMAA
;
A
#
# COMPACT_ATOMS: atom_id res chain seq x y z
N MET A 1 -19.26 -17.51 10.17
CA MET A 1 -17.78 -17.49 9.98
C MET A 1 -17.36 -17.10 8.56
N VAL A 2 -17.84 -17.77 7.50
CA VAL A 2 -17.48 -17.45 6.11
C VAL A 2 -17.90 -16.04 5.67
N LEU A 3 -19.12 -15.62 5.99
CA LEU A 3 -19.58 -14.25 5.68
C LEU A 3 -18.72 -13.17 6.35
N LEU A 4 -18.18 -13.45 7.55
CA LEU A 4 -17.30 -12.52 8.26
C LEU A 4 -15.94 -12.39 7.56
N LEU A 5 -15.39 -13.50 7.06
CA LEU A 5 -14.15 -13.48 6.28
C LEU A 5 -14.30 -12.62 5.03
N PHE A 6 -15.41 -12.77 4.32
CA PHE A 6 -15.69 -12.00 3.11
C PHE A 6 -15.84 -10.50 3.38
N ARG A 7 -16.55 -10.13 4.46
CA ARG A 7 -16.67 -8.73 4.91
C ARG A 7 -15.32 -8.10 5.24
N GLN A 8 -14.44 -8.89 5.88
CA GLN A 8 -13.09 -8.43 6.21
C GLN A 8 -12.16 -8.35 5.02
N LEU A 9 -12.30 -9.26 4.04
CA LEU A 9 -11.60 -9.12 2.78
C LEU A 9 -12.02 -7.82 2.08
N GLY A 10 -13.32 -7.52 2.03
CA GLY A 10 -13.83 -6.24 1.54
C GLY A 10 -13.22 -5.04 2.27
N GLY A 11 -13.22 -5.08 3.61
CA GLY A 11 -12.59 -4.04 4.43
C GLY A 11 -11.09 -3.87 4.17
N ALA A 12 -10.36 -4.98 4.00
CA ALA A 12 -8.94 -4.97 3.69
C ALA A 12 -8.66 -4.40 2.29
N LEU A 13 -9.47 -4.74 1.29
CA LEU A 13 -9.33 -4.20 -0.07
C LEU A 13 -9.50 -2.68 -0.09
N VAL A 14 -10.52 -2.13 0.58
CA VAL A 14 -10.73 -0.67 0.67
C VAL A 14 -9.65 0.01 1.51
N PHE A 15 -9.16 -0.65 2.56
CA PHE A 15 -8.12 -0.08 3.41
C PHE A 15 -6.78 0.00 2.67
N TYR A 16 -6.35 -1.07 2.00
CA TYR A 16 -5.03 -1.15 1.38
C TYR A 16 -5.01 -0.67 -0.09
N THR A 17 -6.15 -0.46 -0.75
CA THR A 17 -6.21 -0.04 -2.16
C THR A 17 -7.27 1.04 -2.39
N THR A 18 -7.19 1.71 -3.53
CA THR A 18 -8.22 2.64 -4.03
C THR A 18 -9.23 1.97 -4.95
N ILE A 19 -9.22 0.63 -5.05
CA ILE A 19 -10.15 -0.12 -5.90
C ILE A 19 -11.57 0.11 -5.38
N PRO A 20 -12.48 0.66 -6.20
CA PRO A 20 -13.84 0.92 -5.76
C PRO A 20 -14.58 -0.40 -5.54
N LEU A 21 -15.22 -0.52 -4.38
CA LEU A 21 -16.14 -1.61 -4.07
C LEU A 21 -17.59 -1.10 -4.06
N PRO A 22 -18.59 -1.95 -4.35
CA PRO A 22 -19.98 -1.55 -4.28
C PRO A 22 -20.35 -1.03 -2.88
N GLN A 23 -21.03 0.12 -2.80
CA GLN A 23 -21.34 0.76 -1.51
C GLN A 23 -22.21 -0.10 -0.57
N HIS A 24 -23.00 -1.02 -1.14
CA HIS A 24 -23.85 -1.93 -0.36
C HIS A 24 -23.10 -3.13 0.20
N TRP A 25 -21.80 -3.28 -0.09
CA TRP A 25 -21.02 -4.40 0.40
C TRP A 25 -20.74 -4.21 1.90
N PRO A 26 -21.11 -5.17 2.76
CA PRO A 26 -20.84 -5.05 4.18
C PRO A 26 -19.32 -5.12 4.41
N LEU A 27 -18.75 -4.07 4.99
CA LEU A 27 -17.33 -3.99 5.33
C LEU A 27 -17.12 -4.26 6.81
N GLU A 28 -16.03 -4.95 7.14
CA GLU A 28 -15.62 -5.21 8.51
C GLU A 28 -14.12 -4.95 8.66
N PHE A 29 -13.72 -3.97 9.47
CA PHE A 29 -12.31 -3.58 9.60
C PHE A 29 -11.57 -4.33 10.71
N SER A 30 -12.27 -5.12 11.52
CA SER A 30 -11.61 -5.92 12.56
C SER A 30 -10.69 -6.98 11.94
N ARG A 31 -9.45 -7.05 12.44
CA ARG A 31 -8.44 -8.05 12.05
C ARG A 31 -8.07 -8.05 10.57
N ILE A 32 -8.25 -6.94 9.83
CA ILE A 32 -7.95 -6.89 8.40
C ILE A 32 -6.48 -7.11 8.06
N ALA A 33 -5.55 -6.85 8.99
CA ALA A 33 -4.12 -7.05 8.80
C ALA A 33 -3.75 -8.49 8.36
N ARG A 34 -4.54 -9.50 8.73
CA ARG A 34 -4.33 -10.89 8.28
C ARG A 34 -4.49 -11.09 6.77
N TRP A 35 -5.16 -10.16 6.10
CA TRP A 35 -5.37 -10.17 4.65
C TRP A 35 -4.26 -9.46 3.88
N ALA A 36 -3.34 -8.77 4.56
CA ALA A 36 -2.26 -8.02 3.90
C ALA A 36 -1.44 -8.88 2.91
N PRO A 37 -1.08 -10.15 3.19
CA PRO A 37 -0.38 -10.97 2.20
C PRO A 37 -1.19 -11.21 0.91
N TRP A 38 -2.51 -11.42 1.04
CA TRP A 38 -3.40 -11.66 -0.11
C TRP A 38 -3.65 -10.40 -0.92
N VAL A 39 -3.85 -9.26 -0.24
CA VAL A 39 -3.97 -7.97 -0.92
C VAL A 39 -2.64 -7.58 -1.57
N GLY A 40 -1.51 -7.87 -0.93
CA GLY A 40 -0.18 -7.68 -1.51
C GLY A 40 0.06 -8.53 -2.77
N LEU A 41 -0.38 -9.79 -2.78
CA LEU A 41 -0.36 -10.63 -3.98
C LEU A 41 -1.22 -10.04 -5.11
N LEU A 42 -2.40 -9.53 -4.79
CA LEU A 42 -3.25 -8.84 -5.76
C LEU A 42 -2.56 -7.59 -6.34
N ILE A 43 -2.05 -6.71 -5.48
CA ILE A 43 -1.33 -5.50 -5.89
C ILE A 43 -0.12 -5.87 -6.77
N GLY A 44 0.70 -6.83 -6.32
CA GLY A 44 1.86 -7.30 -7.07
C GLY A 44 1.50 -7.89 -8.43
N GLY A 45 0.42 -8.68 -8.50
CA GLY A 45 -0.09 -9.22 -9.76
C GLY A 45 -0.55 -8.13 -10.73
N LEU A 46 -1.25 -7.11 -10.25
CA LEU A 46 -1.68 -5.97 -11.06
C LEU A 46 -0.48 -5.15 -11.57
N VAL A 47 0.47 -4.84 -10.69
CA VAL A 47 1.71 -4.13 -11.02
C VAL A 47 2.53 -4.92 -12.05
N PHE A 48 2.66 -6.24 -11.86
CA PHE A 48 3.32 -7.12 -12.83
C PHE A 48 2.62 -7.10 -14.19
N GLY A 49 1.29 -7.22 -14.21
CA GLY A 49 0.49 -7.18 -15.44
C GLY A 49 0.68 -5.87 -16.23
N VAL A 50 0.67 -4.73 -15.53
CA VAL A 50 0.96 -3.43 -16.14
C VAL A 50 2.38 -3.38 -16.70
N ASN A 51 3.38 -3.80 -15.93
CA ASN A 51 4.77 -3.82 -16.40
C ASN A 51 4.95 -4.75 -17.62
N ALA A 52 4.34 -5.94 -17.61
CA ALA A 52 4.39 -6.88 -18.74
C ALA A 52 3.74 -6.30 -20.00
N GLY A 53 2.59 -5.61 -19.86
CA GLY A 53 1.96 -4.90 -20.98
C GLY A 53 2.82 -3.77 -21.53
N LEU A 54 3.42 -2.96 -20.65
CA LEU A 54 4.30 -1.85 -21.05
C LEU A 54 5.60 -2.33 -21.72
N GLN A 55 6.06 -3.56 -21.46
CA GLN A 55 7.22 -4.14 -22.14
C GLN A 55 7.00 -4.37 -23.64
N LEU A 56 5.75 -4.44 -24.09
CA LEU A 56 5.41 -4.59 -25.51
C LEU A 56 5.51 -3.26 -26.29
N LEU A 57 5.68 -2.15 -25.59
CA LEU A 57 5.80 -0.82 -26.17
C LEU A 57 7.29 -0.40 -26.26
N PRO A 58 7.67 0.43 -27.25
CA PRO A 58 9.02 0.95 -27.41
C PRO A 58 9.33 2.07 -26.40
N LEU A 59 9.12 1.81 -25.10
CA LEU A 59 9.39 2.75 -24.01
C LEU A 59 10.81 2.54 -23.46
N SER A 60 11.46 3.64 -23.07
CA SER A 60 12.72 3.54 -22.33
C SER A 60 12.49 2.89 -20.95
N PRO A 61 13.51 2.23 -20.36
CA PRO A 61 13.39 1.64 -19.03
C PRO A 61 12.94 2.64 -17.96
N LEU A 62 13.41 3.90 -18.05
CA LEU A 62 13.05 4.96 -17.11
C LEU A 62 11.57 5.33 -17.19
N VAL A 63 11.04 5.55 -18.40
CA VAL A 63 9.62 5.88 -18.59
C VAL A 63 8.73 4.76 -18.08
N ARG A 64 9.09 3.50 -18.38
CA ARG A 64 8.35 2.34 -17.88
C ARG A 64 8.36 2.29 -16.35
N ALA A 65 9.52 2.49 -15.72
CA ALA A 65 9.62 2.49 -14.26
C ALA A 65 8.72 3.56 -13.62
N VAL A 66 8.74 4.79 -14.15
CA VAL A 66 7.86 5.88 -13.66
C VAL A 66 6.39 5.52 -13.80
N LEU A 67 5.97 4.97 -14.94
CA LEU A 67 4.56 4.59 -15.16
C LEU A 67 4.11 3.46 -14.22
N VAL A 68 4.96 2.46 -14.00
CA VAL A 68 4.67 1.33 -13.10
C VAL A 68 4.58 1.82 -11.65
N THR A 69 5.51 2.67 -11.20
CA THR A 69 5.49 3.26 -9.86
C THR A 69 4.27 4.17 -9.68
N ALA A 70 3.97 5.02 -10.66
CA ALA A 70 2.78 5.88 -10.62
C ALA A 70 1.48 5.06 -10.57
N PHE A 71 1.39 3.96 -11.32
CA PHE A 71 0.26 3.04 -11.24
C PHE A 71 0.11 2.45 -9.83
N TRP A 72 1.20 1.98 -9.23
CA TRP A 72 1.19 1.46 -7.85
C TRP A 72 0.76 2.51 -6.82
N LEU A 73 1.24 3.75 -6.95
CA LEU A 73 0.82 4.87 -6.10
C LEU A 73 -0.67 5.15 -6.25
N CYS A 74 -1.18 5.25 -7.48
CA CYS A 74 -2.61 5.45 -7.74
C CYS A 74 -3.47 4.30 -7.20
N LEU A 75 -3.02 3.05 -7.39
CA LEU A 75 -3.72 1.85 -6.93
C LEU A 75 -3.82 1.75 -5.40
N THR A 76 -2.83 2.29 -4.68
CA THR A 76 -2.77 2.24 -3.21
C THR A 76 -3.17 3.55 -2.54
N GLY A 77 -3.35 4.63 -3.31
CA GLY A 77 -3.61 5.97 -2.78
C GLY A 77 -2.42 6.55 -2.01
N GLY A 78 -1.21 5.97 -2.17
CA GLY A 78 -0.01 6.38 -1.43
C GLY A 78 0.16 5.73 -0.05
N LEU A 79 -0.84 5.01 0.48
CA LEU A 79 -0.80 4.44 1.84
C LEU A 79 0.43 3.54 2.09
N HIS A 80 0.85 2.78 1.08
CA HIS A 80 2.00 1.90 1.23
C HIS A 80 3.32 2.67 1.23
N LEU A 81 3.41 3.75 0.44
CA LEU A 81 4.59 4.62 0.44
C LEU A 81 4.67 5.37 1.78
N ASP A 82 3.55 5.90 2.25
CA ASP A 82 3.41 6.53 3.56
C ASP A 82 3.88 5.61 4.69
N GLY A 83 3.41 4.35 4.71
CA GLY A 83 3.88 3.37 5.68
C GLY A 83 5.38 3.05 5.61
N VAL A 84 6.01 3.14 4.43
CA VAL A 84 7.48 3.04 4.29
C VAL A 84 8.15 4.27 4.90
N MET A 85 7.62 5.47 4.63
CA MET A 85 8.13 6.73 5.18
C MET A 85 8.04 6.75 6.72
N ASP A 86 6.88 6.42 7.27
CA ASP A 86 6.64 6.34 8.71
C ASP A 86 7.59 5.32 9.36
N THR A 87 7.74 4.15 8.74
CA THR A 87 8.65 3.11 9.25
C THR A 87 10.09 3.59 9.24
N ALA A 88 10.54 4.30 8.20
CA ALA A 88 11.88 4.85 8.14
C ALA A 88 12.13 5.89 9.25
N ASP A 89 11.19 6.80 9.46
CA ASP A 89 11.29 7.79 10.54
C ASP A 89 11.25 7.15 11.92
N GLY A 90 10.38 6.16 12.15
CA GLY A 90 10.32 5.40 13.40
C GLY A 90 11.60 4.62 13.68
N LEU A 91 12.17 3.95 12.67
CA LEU A 91 13.41 3.18 12.83
C LEU A 91 14.65 4.04 13.06
N ALA A 92 14.63 5.31 12.60
CA ALA A 92 15.69 6.27 12.86
C ALA A 92 15.77 6.70 14.34
N VAL A 93 14.72 6.44 15.14
CA VAL A 93 14.70 6.75 16.56
C VAL A 93 15.48 5.69 17.36
N PRO A 94 16.51 6.09 18.13
CA PRO A 94 17.29 5.16 18.95
C PRO A 94 16.47 4.55 20.11
N ASP A 95 15.58 5.35 20.70
CA ASP A 95 14.70 4.94 21.79
C ASP A 95 13.51 4.11 21.27
N PRO A 96 13.43 2.80 21.58
CA PRO A 96 12.36 1.93 21.09
C PRO A 96 10.96 2.38 21.52
N GLU A 97 10.83 2.95 22.72
CA GLU A 97 9.54 3.38 23.29
C GLU A 97 8.94 4.58 22.52
N ARG A 98 9.79 5.31 21.77
CA ARG A 98 9.38 6.48 20.98
C ARG A 98 9.10 6.18 19.51
N ARG A 99 9.41 4.98 19.01
CA ARG A 99 9.26 4.67 17.56
C ARG A 99 7.82 4.79 17.10
N LEU A 100 6.88 4.22 17.86
CA LEU A 100 5.46 4.24 17.51
C LEU A 100 4.86 5.65 17.58
N SER A 101 5.33 6.50 18.51
CA SER A 101 4.85 7.88 18.57
C SER A 101 5.38 8.72 17.40
N VAL A 102 6.58 8.43 16.90
CA VAL A 102 7.10 9.05 15.66
C VAL A 102 6.37 8.55 14.42
N MET A 103 6.11 7.25 14.29
CA MET A 103 5.30 6.69 13.19
C MET A 103 3.86 7.22 13.17
N SER A 104 3.35 7.70 14.31
CA SER A 104 2.00 8.27 14.41
C SER A 104 1.98 9.80 14.25
N ASP A 105 3.14 10.44 14.09
CA ASP A 105 3.23 11.87 13.86
C ASP A 105 2.87 12.18 12.41
N SER A 106 1.94 13.11 12.19
CA SER A 106 1.52 13.53 10.85
C SER A 106 2.61 14.24 10.03
N ARG A 107 3.75 14.58 10.65
CA ARG A 107 4.86 15.27 9.98
C ARG A 107 5.88 14.25 9.48
N SER A 108 6.22 14.33 8.19
CA SER A 108 7.32 13.55 7.63
C SER A 108 8.68 14.02 8.16
N GLY A 109 9.51 13.08 8.62
CA GLY A 109 10.90 13.30 8.97
C GLY A 109 11.84 13.16 7.78
N ALA A 110 13.12 13.43 8.01
CA ALA A 110 14.14 13.37 6.96
C ALA A 110 14.34 11.94 6.43
N PHE A 111 14.21 10.92 7.28
CA PHE A 111 14.39 9.53 6.87
C PHE A 111 13.21 9.03 6.05
N GLY A 112 11.99 9.44 6.40
CA GLY A 112 10.80 9.21 5.59
C GLY A 112 10.93 9.82 4.20
N VAL A 113 11.32 11.10 4.12
CA VAL A 113 11.52 11.78 2.81
C VAL A 113 12.61 11.11 1.96
N MET A 114 13.70 10.64 2.56
CA MET A 114 14.76 9.92 1.81
C MET A 114 14.35 8.52 1.35
N ALA A 115 13.37 7.90 2.02
CA ALA A 115 12.90 6.57 1.69
C ALA A 115 11.90 6.54 0.51
N ALA A 116 11.29 7.69 0.20
CA ALA A 116 10.35 7.86 -0.91
C ALA A 116 11.04 8.20 -2.23
#